data_AF-A0A8S2G917-F1
#
_entry.id   AF-A0A8S2G917-F1
#
_cell.length_a   1.000
_cell.length_b   1.000
_cell.length_c   1.000
_cell.angle_alpha   90.00
_cell.angle_beta   90.00
_cell.angle_gamma   90.00
#
_symmetry.space_group_name_H-M   'P 1'
#
loop_
_entity.id
_entity.type
_entity.pdbx_description
1 polymer ?
#
loop_
_entity_poly.entity_id
_entity_poly.type
_entity_poly.pdbx_seq_one_letter_code
_entity_poly.pdbx_strand_id
1 'polypeptide(L)'
;MLLIFLIFSLLLNLNLGLNIDQYVKDIEELSLDEKFVEDYFQWSVGLFSQPDYLYGTPMEFPCSIASSNMTSSIAQDVHHLRPSDVKCIGAMGDSLTAGLGAHALTVIGLLTENRGLSWSVGGDHSFNRILSLPNIIKKYNPNLEGYSTKFSVIFLNGQNATTNKFNV
;
A
#
# COMPACT_ATOMS: atom_id res chain seq x y z
N MET A 1 -22.85 3.95 1.43
CA MET A 1 -21.78 4.76 0.80
C MET A 1 -21.04 3.99 -0.30
N LEU A 2 -20.43 2.83 -0.03
CA LEU A 2 -19.77 1.99 -1.05
C LEU A 2 -20.70 1.60 -2.22
N LEU A 3 -21.94 1.24 -1.89
CA LEU A 3 -22.97 0.90 -2.87
C LEU A 3 -23.36 2.10 -3.75
N ILE A 4 -23.38 3.32 -3.18
CA ILE A 4 -23.72 4.54 -3.92
C ILE A 4 -22.56 4.92 -4.85
N PHE A 5 -21.32 4.80 -4.40
CA PHE A 5 -20.14 5.10 -5.22
C PHE A 5 -19.98 4.09 -6.36
N LEU A 6 -20.19 2.80 -6.08
CA LEU A 6 -20.20 1.74 -7.12
C LEU A 6 -21.37 1.92 -8.10
N ILE A 7 -22.56 2.27 -7.62
CA ILE A 7 -23.72 2.58 -8.49
C ILE A 7 -23.44 3.83 -9.33
N PHE A 8 -22.84 4.87 -8.77
CA PHE A 8 -22.50 6.11 -9.49
C PHE A 8 -21.43 5.85 -10.55
N SER A 9 -20.35 5.15 -10.22
CA SER A 9 -19.32 4.75 -11.19
C SER A 9 -19.87 3.79 -12.26
N LEU A 10 -20.75 2.86 -11.91
CA LEU A 10 -21.36 1.93 -12.86
C LEU A 10 -22.35 2.66 -13.79
N LEU A 11 -23.14 3.61 -13.28
CA LEU A 11 -24.04 4.47 -14.06
C LEU A 11 -23.28 5.42 -15.00
N LEU A 12 -22.12 5.94 -14.56
CA LEU A 12 -21.23 6.75 -15.39
C LEU A 12 -20.68 5.96 -16.58
N ASN A 13 -20.36 4.67 -16.37
CA ASN A 13 -19.80 3.81 -17.41
C ASN A 13 -20.85 3.25 -18.38
N LEU A 14 -22.12 3.11 -17.95
CA LEU A 14 -23.12 2.41 -18.76
C LEU A 14 -23.90 3.27 -19.75
N ASN A 15 -23.90 4.61 -19.67
CA ASN A 15 -24.80 5.39 -20.53
C ASN A 15 -24.24 6.61 -21.27
N LEU A 16 -23.13 7.23 -20.90
CA LEU A 16 -22.65 8.41 -21.63
C LEU A 16 -21.13 8.47 -21.55
N GLY A 17 -20.46 8.65 -22.68
CA GLY A 17 -19.02 8.91 -22.70
C GLY A 17 -18.66 10.01 -21.70
N LEU A 18 -17.57 9.80 -20.95
CA LEU A 18 -17.09 10.68 -19.89
C LEU A 18 -16.96 12.13 -20.39
N ASN A 19 -17.92 12.98 -20.03
CA ASN A 19 -17.81 14.42 -20.22
C ASN A 19 -17.00 14.99 -19.04
N ILE A 20 -15.74 15.31 -19.31
CA ILE A 20 -14.78 15.82 -18.30
C ILE A 20 -15.31 17.11 -17.65
N ASP A 21 -15.97 17.98 -18.40
CA ASP A 21 -16.48 19.24 -17.86
C ASP A 21 -17.61 19.02 -16.85
N GLN A 22 -18.46 18.01 -17.09
CA GLN A 22 -19.50 17.63 -16.14
C GLN A 22 -18.89 17.00 -14.88
N TYR A 23 -17.93 16.09 -15.05
CA TYR A 23 -17.23 15.47 -13.93
C TYR A 23 -16.53 16.50 -13.04
N VAL A 24 -15.84 17.49 -13.64
CA VAL A 24 -15.18 18.55 -12.88
C VAL A 24 -16.19 19.37 -12.08
N LYS A 25 -17.33 19.73 -12.67
CA LYS A 25 -18.40 20.43 -11.96
C LYS A 25 -18.96 19.62 -10.79
N ASP A 26 -19.18 18.32 -11.00
CA ASP A 26 -19.68 17.43 -9.95
C ASP A 26 -18.67 17.33 -8.78
N ILE A 27 -17.37 17.26 -9.08
CA ILE A 27 -16.31 17.29 -8.06
C ILE A 27 -16.24 18.64 -7.35
N GLU A 28 -16.37 19.75 -8.06
CA GLU A 28 -16.41 21.09 -7.45
C GLU A 28 -17.60 21.21 -6.49
N GLU A 29 -18.78 20.78 -6.88
CA GLU A 29 -19.98 20.79 -6.03
C GLU A 29 -19.79 19.92 -4.79
N LEU A 30 -19.26 18.71 -4.94
CA LEU A 30 -18.95 17.81 -3.83
C LEU A 30 -17.87 18.37 -2.89
N SER A 31 -16.89 19.10 -3.41
CA SER A 31 -15.81 19.70 -2.60
C SER A 31 -16.30 20.84 -1.70
N LEU A 32 -17.45 21.43 -2.01
CA LEU A 32 -18.08 22.49 -1.21
C LEU A 32 -18.99 21.94 -0.10
N ASP A 33 -19.35 20.64 -0.14
CA ASP A 33 -20.12 19.98 0.91
C ASP A 33 -19.18 19.55 2.05
N GLU A 34 -19.14 20.36 3.11
CA GLU A 34 -18.31 20.13 4.30
C GLU A 34 -18.57 18.75 4.95
N LYS A 35 -19.82 18.30 4.97
CA LYS A 35 -20.17 17.00 5.56
C LYS A 35 -19.63 15.86 4.69
N PHE A 36 -19.76 15.98 3.38
CA PHE A 36 -19.17 15.00 2.45
C PHE A 36 -17.65 14.94 2.60
N VAL A 37 -16.98 16.09 2.65
CA VAL A 37 -15.52 16.17 2.79
C VAL A 37 -15.06 15.51 4.08
N GLU A 38 -15.73 15.78 5.21
CA GLU A 38 -15.39 15.16 6.50
C GLU A 38 -15.63 13.64 6.48
N ASP A 39 -16.80 13.19 6.01
CA ASP A 39 -17.11 11.75 5.93
C ASP A 39 -16.14 11.01 5.00
N TYR A 40 -15.77 11.63 3.87
CA TYR A 40 -14.79 11.10 2.92
C TYR A 40 -13.38 11.07 3.52
N PHE A 41 -12.98 12.12 4.22
CA PHE A 41 -11.69 12.20 4.89
C PHE A 41 -11.58 11.12 5.98
N GLN A 42 -12.56 10.99 6.86
CA GLN A 42 -12.57 9.95 7.90
C GLN A 42 -12.56 8.54 7.31
N TRP A 43 -13.38 8.30 6.27
CA TRP A 43 -13.40 7.02 5.58
C TRP A 43 -12.06 6.71 4.92
N SER A 44 -11.47 7.66 4.18
CA SER A 44 -10.20 7.45 3.48
C SER A 44 -9.05 7.25 4.45
N VAL A 45 -9.00 7.99 5.56
CA VAL A 45 -8.03 7.77 6.64
C VAL A 45 -8.19 6.38 7.22
N GLY A 46 -9.41 5.91 7.50
CA GLY A 46 -9.64 4.54 7.98
C GLY A 46 -9.23 3.46 6.98
N LEU A 47 -9.42 3.69 5.68
CA LEU A 47 -9.07 2.73 4.62
C LEU A 47 -7.56 2.64 4.37
N PHE A 48 -6.86 3.78 4.42
CA PHE A 48 -5.45 3.87 4.08
C PHE A 48 -4.51 3.94 5.29
N SER A 49 -5.05 4.03 6.51
CA SER A 49 -4.22 3.98 7.71
C SER A 49 -3.57 2.61 7.87
N GLN A 50 -2.28 2.62 8.14
CA GLN A 50 -1.54 1.42 8.47
C GLN A 50 -1.97 0.90 9.86
N PRO A 51 -1.93 -0.43 10.10
CA PRO A 51 -2.35 -1.03 11.38
C PRO A 51 -1.65 -0.48 12.63
N ASP A 52 -0.47 0.14 12.52
CA ASP A 52 0.27 0.79 13.62
C ASP A 52 0.59 2.27 13.29
N TYR A 53 -0.28 2.95 12.54
CA TYR A 53 -0.18 4.39 12.30
C TYR A 53 -1.41 5.10 12.85
N LEU A 54 -1.19 6.19 13.60
CA LEU A 54 -2.19 7.05 14.24
C LEU A 54 -3.60 6.44 14.30
N TYR A 55 -3.93 5.81 15.43
CA TYR A 55 -5.21 5.11 15.69
C TYR A 55 -5.35 3.70 15.07
N GLY A 56 -4.32 3.20 14.39
CA GLY A 56 -4.26 1.79 13.98
C GLY A 56 -4.22 0.83 15.18
N THR A 57 -4.82 -0.35 15.02
CA THR A 57 -4.65 -1.47 15.97
C THR A 57 -3.90 -2.61 15.28
N PRO A 58 -3.00 -3.31 16.00
CA PRO A 58 -2.27 -4.42 15.42
C PRO A 58 -3.24 -5.47 14.85
N MET A 59 -3.05 -5.82 13.58
CA MET A 59 -3.91 -6.76 12.89
C MET A 59 -3.34 -8.19 12.96
N GLU A 60 -4.18 -9.16 13.29
CA GLU A 60 -3.81 -10.57 13.18
C GLU A 60 -3.85 -11.02 11.72
N PHE A 61 -2.94 -11.92 11.35
CA PHE A 61 -2.90 -12.44 9.99
C PHE A 61 -4.11 -13.36 9.77
N PRO A 62 -4.99 -13.07 8.80
CA PRO A 62 -6.29 -13.74 8.69
C PRO A 62 -6.21 -15.17 8.15
N CYS A 63 -5.05 -15.57 7.62
CA CYS A 63 -4.87 -16.88 7.00
C CYS A 63 -4.11 -17.85 7.91
N SER A 64 -4.53 -19.11 7.95
CA SER A 64 -3.79 -20.18 8.62
C SER A 64 -2.53 -20.52 7.82
N ILE A 65 -1.36 -20.25 8.41
CA ILE A 65 -0.08 -20.61 7.82
C ILE A 65 0.21 -22.07 8.19
N ALA A 66 -0.38 -23.01 7.46
CA ALA A 66 -0.07 -24.43 7.66
C ALA A 66 1.40 -24.68 7.27
N SER A 67 2.17 -25.33 8.15
CA SER A 67 3.56 -25.73 7.89
C SER A 67 3.69 -26.62 6.65
N SER A 68 2.62 -27.32 6.26
CA SER A 68 2.51 -28.11 5.02
C SER A 68 2.57 -27.27 3.73
N ASN A 69 2.39 -25.95 3.79
CA ASN A 69 2.51 -25.04 2.64
C ASN A 69 3.94 -24.49 2.45
N MET A 70 4.83 -24.69 3.43
CA MET A 70 6.29 -24.57 3.24
C MET A 70 6.79 -25.91 2.69
N THR A 71 6.63 -26.12 1.39
CA THR A 71 7.11 -27.37 0.77
C THR A 71 8.57 -27.22 0.41
N SER A 72 9.31 -28.31 0.57
CA SER A 72 10.70 -28.49 0.17
C SER A 72 10.91 -28.54 -1.35
N SER A 73 9.83 -28.65 -2.16
CA SER A 73 9.91 -28.73 -3.63
C SER A 73 9.59 -27.39 -4.29
N ILE A 74 10.52 -26.89 -5.10
CA ILE A 74 10.34 -25.69 -5.92
C ILE A 74 9.27 -25.95 -6.99
N ALA A 75 8.25 -25.09 -7.05
CA ALA A 75 7.22 -25.13 -8.07
C ALA A 75 7.84 -25.05 -9.48
N GLN A 76 7.42 -25.94 -10.38
CA GLN A 76 7.91 -26.02 -11.76
C GLN A 76 6.99 -25.30 -12.76
N ASP A 77 5.78 -24.93 -12.33
CA ASP A 77 4.74 -24.35 -13.16
C ASP A 77 3.89 -23.35 -12.36
N VAL A 78 3.28 -22.38 -13.06
CA VAL A 78 2.49 -21.30 -12.48
C VAL A 78 1.26 -21.81 -11.73
N HIS A 79 0.68 -22.93 -12.16
CA HIS A 79 -0.48 -23.55 -11.50
C HIS A 79 -0.16 -24.15 -10.14
N HIS A 80 1.13 -24.37 -9.84
CA HIS A 80 1.62 -24.91 -8.58
C HIS A 80 2.40 -23.89 -7.77
N LEU A 81 2.51 -22.65 -8.25
CA LEU A 81 3.22 -21.58 -7.57
C LEU A 81 2.46 -21.16 -6.32
N ARG A 82 3.15 -21.12 -5.19
CA ARG A 82 2.56 -20.70 -3.91
C ARG A 82 3.27 -19.46 -3.40
N PRO A 83 2.65 -18.69 -2.50
CA PRO A 83 3.28 -17.52 -1.90
C PRO A 83 4.63 -17.81 -1.22
N SER A 84 4.83 -19.04 -0.71
CA SER A 84 6.09 -19.50 -0.11
C SER A 84 7.23 -19.70 -1.12
N ASP A 85 6.91 -19.87 -2.41
CA ASP A 85 7.91 -20.04 -3.47
C ASP A 85 8.51 -18.70 -3.94
N VAL A 86 7.92 -17.56 -3.54
CA VAL A 86 8.43 -16.22 -3.85
C VAL A 86 9.66 -15.93 -3.00
N LYS A 87 10.82 -15.85 -3.66
CA LYS A 87 12.12 -15.61 -3.01
C LYS A 87 12.51 -14.14 -2.95
N CYS A 88 12.14 -13.38 -3.98
CA CYS A 88 12.48 -11.96 -4.09
C CYS A 88 11.25 -11.17 -4.48
N ILE A 89 11.12 -9.96 -3.93
CA ILE A 89 10.14 -8.96 -4.33
C ILE A 89 10.86 -7.66 -4.62
N GLY A 90 10.34 -6.87 -5.56
CA GLY A 90 10.86 -5.55 -5.84
C GLY A 90 9.79 -4.73 -6.55
N ALA A 91 9.91 -3.42 -6.46
CA ALA A 91 9.10 -2.49 -7.22
C ALA A 91 9.98 -1.36 -7.74
N MET A 92 9.58 -0.81 -8.88
CA MET A 92 10.17 0.36 -9.49
C MET A 92 9.04 1.33 -9.81
N GLY A 93 9.27 2.61 -9.57
CA GLY A 93 8.27 3.64 -9.81
C GLY A 93 8.76 5.01 -9.38
N ASP A 94 7.82 5.91 -9.19
CA ASP A 94 8.03 7.30 -8.79
C ASP A 94 7.91 7.48 -7.25
N SER A 95 7.67 8.71 -6.83
CA SER A 95 7.54 9.11 -5.42
C SER A 95 6.40 8.40 -4.69
N LEU A 96 5.34 7.96 -5.39
CA LEU A 96 4.24 7.21 -4.76
C LEU A 96 4.71 5.82 -4.34
N THR A 97 5.46 5.13 -5.22
CA THR A 97 6.10 3.85 -4.88
C THR A 97 7.12 4.02 -3.75
N ALA A 98 7.78 5.18 -3.66
CA ALA A 98 8.69 5.51 -2.57
C ALA A 98 8.01 5.87 -1.23
N GLY A 99 6.67 5.93 -1.19
CA GLY A 99 5.93 6.25 0.04
C GLY A 99 6.13 7.70 0.49
N LEU A 100 6.16 8.65 -0.45
CA LEU A 100 6.31 10.07 -0.15
C LEU A 100 5.17 10.55 0.77
N GLY A 101 5.53 11.08 1.93
CA GLY A 101 4.58 11.57 2.91
C GLY A 101 3.74 10.47 3.60
N ALA A 102 4.06 9.18 3.41
CA ALA A 102 3.26 8.09 3.97
C ALA A 102 3.19 8.08 5.52
N HIS A 103 4.14 8.75 6.18
CA HIS A 103 4.17 8.95 7.64
C HIS A 103 4.15 10.44 8.03
N ALA A 104 3.66 11.31 7.15
CA ALA A 104 3.69 12.75 7.39
C ALA A 104 2.58 13.17 8.37
N LEU A 105 3.00 13.75 9.49
CA LEU A 105 2.12 14.46 10.44
C LEU A 105 2.14 15.98 10.24
N THR A 106 3.08 16.45 9.43
CA THR A 106 3.35 17.86 9.19
C THR A 106 3.63 18.08 7.71
N VAL A 107 3.45 19.31 7.23
CA VAL A 107 3.74 19.69 5.84
C VAL A 107 5.19 19.40 5.47
N ILE A 108 6.14 19.57 6.40
CA ILE A 108 7.56 19.23 6.19
C ILE A 108 7.74 17.71 6.05
N GLY A 109 6.96 16.92 6.79
CA GLY A 109 6.97 15.46 6.68
C GLY A 109 6.58 14.94 5.29
N LEU A 110 5.84 15.71 4.50
CA LEU A 110 5.50 15.35 3.11
C LEU A 110 6.73 15.24 2.22
N LEU A 111 7.86 15.83 2.61
CA LEU A 111 9.13 15.71 1.89
C LEU A 111 9.91 14.43 2.26
N THR A 112 9.29 13.51 3.01
CA THR A 112 9.94 12.27 3.45
C THR A 112 9.43 11.06 2.67
N GLU A 113 10.33 10.36 2.00
CA GLU A 113 10.09 9.12 1.26
C GLU A 113 10.21 7.91 2.21
N ASN A 114 9.09 7.40 2.68
CA ASN A 114 9.03 6.27 3.59
C ASN A 114 8.93 4.95 2.80
N ARG A 115 10.00 4.56 2.10
CA ARG A 115 10.02 3.37 1.23
C ARG A 115 9.67 2.09 1.98
N GLY A 116 10.07 1.99 3.24
CA GLY A 116 9.76 0.85 4.09
C GLY A 116 8.29 0.71 4.47
N LEU A 117 7.50 1.79 4.35
CA LEU A 117 6.06 1.81 4.59
C LEU A 117 5.23 1.65 3.30
N SER A 118 5.88 1.64 2.14
CA SER A 118 5.20 1.52 0.85
C SER A 118 4.39 0.22 0.77
N TRP A 119 3.14 0.31 0.33
CA TRP A 119 2.27 -0.86 0.21
C TRP A 119 2.84 -1.92 -0.74
N SER A 120 3.47 -1.49 -1.84
CA SER A 120 3.96 -2.40 -2.90
C SER A 120 5.30 -3.06 -2.58
N VAL A 121 6.21 -2.37 -1.89
CA VAL A 121 7.61 -2.84 -1.70
C VAL A 121 8.17 -2.60 -0.30
N GLY A 122 7.45 -1.92 0.58
CA GLY A 122 7.89 -1.67 1.94
C GLY A 122 7.87 -2.93 2.80
N GLY A 123 8.94 -3.20 3.54
CA GLY A 123 9.06 -4.34 4.44
C GLY A 123 9.47 -3.96 5.85
N ASP A 124 9.25 -2.71 6.27
CA ASP A 124 9.45 -2.29 7.65
C ASP A 124 8.48 -3.04 8.56
N HIS A 125 8.94 -3.33 9.78
CA HIS A 125 8.20 -4.08 10.80
C HIS A 125 7.63 -5.43 10.28
N SER A 126 6.49 -5.83 10.82
CA SER A 126 5.78 -7.05 10.49
C SER A 126 4.38 -6.72 9.98
N PHE A 127 3.73 -7.65 9.29
CA PHE A 127 2.33 -7.52 8.82
C PHE A 127 1.38 -6.90 9.85
N ASN A 128 1.52 -7.31 11.11
CA ASN A 128 0.63 -6.88 12.18
C ASN A 128 0.70 -5.37 12.45
N ARG A 129 1.80 -4.71 12.05
CA ARG A 129 2.02 -3.27 12.22
C ARG A 129 1.93 -2.51 10.90
N ILE A 130 2.49 -3.10 9.85
CA ILE A 130 2.49 -2.52 8.50
C ILE A 130 1.94 -3.53 7.52
N LEU A 131 0.78 -3.19 6.95
CA LEU A 131 0.17 -3.90 5.84
C LEU A 131 0.86 -3.49 4.54
N SER A 132 1.74 -4.37 4.07
CA SER A 132 2.40 -4.26 2.78
C SER A 132 2.50 -5.63 2.13
N LEU A 133 2.62 -5.64 0.81
CA LEU A 133 2.78 -6.87 0.03
C LEU A 133 4.00 -7.70 0.49
N PRO A 134 5.20 -7.13 0.72
CA PRO A 134 6.32 -7.90 1.28
C PRO A 134 6.03 -8.48 2.66
N ASN A 135 5.36 -7.75 3.56
CA ASN A 135 5.07 -8.24 4.90
C ASN A 135 4.02 -9.36 4.91
N ILE A 136 3.11 -9.38 3.94
CA ILE A 136 2.22 -10.52 3.69
C ILE A 136 3.04 -11.73 3.24
N ILE A 137 3.91 -11.58 2.24
CA ILE A 137 4.70 -12.69 1.69
C ILE A 137 5.69 -13.23 2.73
N LYS A 138 6.27 -12.38 3.59
CA LYS A 138 7.13 -12.78 4.72
C LYS A 138 6.47 -13.74 5.70
N LYS A 139 5.12 -13.76 5.79
CA LYS A 139 4.39 -14.76 6.57
C LYS A 139 4.50 -16.17 5.98
N TYR A 140 4.64 -16.27 4.66
CA TYR A 140 4.80 -17.55 3.95
C TYR A 140 6.27 -17.92 3.70
N ASN A 141 7.14 -16.94 3.47
CA ASN A 141 8.58 -17.11 3.30
C ASN A 141 9.36 -16.06 4.12
N PRO A 142 9.85 -16.40 5.32
CA PRO A 142 10.66 -15.49 6.15
C PRO A 142 11.99 -15.06 5.51
N ASN A 143 12.50 -15.82 4.53
CA ASN A 143 13.75 -15.54 3.83
C ASN A 143 13.54 -14.69 2.56
N LEU A 144 12.41 -14.00 2.42
CA LEU A 144 12.14 -13.10 1.29
C LEU A 144 13.22 -12.00 1.22
N GLU A 145 13.70 -11.70 0.02
CA GLU A 145 14.68 -10.63 -0.25
C GLU A 145 14.09 -9.53 -1.16
N GLY A 146 14.79 -8.40 -1.26
CA GLY A 146 14.47 -7.33 -2.23
C GLY A 146 13.43 -6.29 -1.80
N TYR A 147 12.83 -6.40 -0.61
CA TYR A 147 11.91 -5.39 -0.06
C TYR A 147 12.64 -4.18 0.52
N SER A 148 12.05 -3.00 0.38
CA SER A 148 12.59 -1.72 0.85
C SER A 148 12.39 -1.53 2.35
N THR A 149 13.33 -0.85 2.99
CA THR A 149 13.26 -0.49 4.41
C THR A 149 13.63 0.97 4.64
N LYS A 150 13.19 1.52 5.77
CA LYS A 150 13.51 2.89 6.22
C LYS A 150 12.95 3.99 5.31
N PHE A 151 13.38 5.21 5.59
CA PHE A 151 12.96 6.42 4.90
C PHE A 151 14.15 7.30 4.49
N SER A 152 13.91 8.28 3.62
CA SER A 152 14.83 9.39 3.34
C SER A 152 14.08 10.71 3.17
N VAL A 153 14.77 11.83 3.39
CA VAL A 153 14.22 13.17 3.16
C VAL A 153 14.67 13.67 1.79
N ILE A 154 13.72 14.12 0.96
CA ILE A 154 14.01 14.70 -0.35
C ILE A 154 14.90 15.94 -0.14
N PHE A 155 15.91 16.12 -0.99
CA PHE A 155 16.91 17.19 -0.96
C PHE A 155 18.00 17.09 0.13
N LEU A 156 17.81 16.28 1.17
CA LEU A 156 18.89 15.94 2.11
C LEU A 156 19.49 14.60 1.70
N ASN A 157 20.45 14.64 0.78
CA ASN A 157 21.23 13.46 0.41
C ASN A 157 21.89 12.85 1.65
N GLY A 158 21.53 11.60 1.98
CA GLY A 158 22.45 10.71 2.70
C GLY A 158 22.11 10.27 4.11
N GLN A 159 20.85 10.17 4.55
CA GLN A 159 20.55 9.48 5.81
C GLN A 159 19.70 8.22 5.56
N ASN A 160 20.41 7.11 5.30
CA ASN A 160 19.98 5.73 5.58
C ASN A 160 18.86 5.11 4.73
N ALA A 161 18.66 5.49 3.47
CA ALA A 161 17.93 4.61 2.56
C ALA A 161 18.82 3.41 2.19
N THR A 162 18.68 2.29 2.90
CA THR A 162 19.25 1.02 2.44
C THR A 162 18.49 0.58 1.21
N THR A 163 19.03 0.86 0.02
CA THR A 163 18.63 0.19 -1.21
C THR A 163 18.91 -1.29 -1.04
N ASN A 164 17.94 -2.11 -1.42
CA ASN A 164 17.91 -3.54 -1.15
C ASN A 164 19.21 -4.18 -1.65
N LYS A 165 19.83 -5.00 -0.79
CA LYS A 165 20.87 -5.93 -1.25
C LYS A 165 20.19 -6.92 -2.19
N PHE A 166 20.13 -6.57 -3.47
CA PHE A 166 19.99 -7.56 -4.52
C PHE A 166 21.34 -8.27 -4.59
N ASN A 167 21.51 -9.36 -3.84
CA ASN A 167 22.57 -10.31 -4.14
C ASN A 167 22.11 -11.10 -5.38
N VAL A 168 22.37 -10.56 -6.56
CA VAL A 168 22.32 -11.32 -7.82
C VAL A 168 23.73 -11.80 -8.14
#